data_AF-A0A940H9Z6-F1
#
_entry.id   AF-A0A940H9Z6-F1
#
_cell.length_a   1.000
_cell.length_b   1.000
_cell.length_c   1.000
_cell.angle_alpha   90.00
_cell.angle_beta   90.00
_cell.angle_gamma   90.00
#
_symmetry.space_group_name_H-M   'P 1'
#
loop_
_entity.id
_entity.type
_entity.pdbx_description
1 polymer ?
#
loop_
_entity_poly.entity_id
_entity_poly.type
_entity_poly.pdbx_seq_one_letter_code
_entity_poly.pdbx_strand_id
1 'polypeptide(L)'
;WETLLQRLERTSSAEQATFSIHHDEGENDSVRRLVRKARRFLTAGSAFGGGTFTNPARLLVDDPIPRRSEQSYFIQLADLVAYAAFRSVIAPSSAIGTICPQDMWLEIGSATHTAVSRLVPRAAAGIVLR
;
A
#
# COMPACT_ATOMS: atom_id res chain seq x y z
N TRP A 1 5.49 -7.53 -13.00
CA TRP A 1 6.45 -7.64 -11.89
C TRP A 1 7.72 -6.84 -12.07
N GLU A 2 8.53 -7.04 -13.11
CA GLU A 2 9.83 -6.34 -13.23
C GLU A 2 9.70 -4.80 -13.25
N THR A 3 8.83 -4.25 -14.09
CA THR A 3 8.56 -2.80 -14.13
C THR A 3 8.06 -2.25 -12.80
N LEU A 4 7.28 -3.03 -12.05
CA LEU A 4 6.83 -2.66 -10.71
C LEU A 4 8.03 -2.59 -9.76
N LEU A 5 8.89 -3.60 -9.76
CA LEU A 5 10.07 -3.64 -8.90
C LEU A 5 11.08 -2.54 -9.23
N GLN A 6 11.21 -2.14 -10.51
CA GLN A 6 11.98 -0.96 -10.94
C GLN A 6 11.40 0.33 -10.37
N ARG A 7 10.09 0.49 -10.40
CA ARG A 7 9.41 1.68 -9.84
C ARG A 7 9.54 1.71 -8.31
N LEU A 8 9.33 0.59 -7.64
CA LEU A 8 9.48 0.47 -6.19
C LEU A 8 10.91 0.73 -5.76
N GLU A 9 11.91 0.20 -6.48
CA GLU A 9 13.31 0.56 -6.24
C GLU A 9 13.51 2.06 -6.34
N ARG A 10 13.05 2.68 -7.44
CA ARG A 10 13.26 4.11 -7.66
C ARG A 10 12.63 4.97 -6.57
N THR A 11 11.43 4.62 -6.14
CA THR A 11 10.71 5.31 -5.06
C THR A 11 11.40 5.09 -3.72
N SER A 12 11.70 3.84 -3.34
CA SER A 12 12.37 3.52 -2.07
C SER A 12 13.73 4.21 -1.94
N SER A 13 14.50 4.26 -3.03
CA SER A 13 15.77 4.99 -3.10
C SER A 13 15.59 6.51 -3.03
N ALA A 14 14.54 7.08 -3.64
CA ALA A 14 14.27 8.51 -3.54
C ALA A 14 13.81 8.92 -2.14
N GLU A 15 13.00 8.10 -1.50
CA GLU A 15 12.47 8.33 -0.14
C GLU A 15 13.44 7.91 0.97
N GLN A 16 14.52 7.21 0.62
CA GLN A 16 15.45 6.59 1.58
C GLN A 16 14.72 5.68 2.59
N ALA A 17 13.69 4.98 2.11
CA ALA A 17 12.78 4.21 2.93
C ALA A 17 12.82 2.72 2.55
N THR A 18 12.77 1.85 3.56
CA THR A 18 12.68 0.40 3.34
C THR A 18 11.23 0.02 3.07
N PHE A 19 10.98 -0.68 1.96
CA PHE A 19 9.65 -1.14 1.58
C PHE A 19 9.54 -2.65 1.82
N SER A 20 8.47 -3.04 2.50
CA SER A 20 8.10 -4.44 2.68
C SER A 20 7.12 -4.87 1.59
N ILE A 21 7.38 -6.01 0.95
CA ILE A 21 6.51 -6.60 -0.07
C ILE A 21 5.75 -7.75 0.59
N HIS A 22 4.44 -7.57 0.69
CA HIS A 22 3.48 -8.59 1.12
C HIS A 22 2.70 -9.10 -0.09
N HIS A 23 2.40 -10.39 -0.13
CA HIS A 23 1.58 -11.02 -1.16
C HIS A 23 0.62 -12.04 -0.56
N ASP A 24 -0.48 -12.30 -1.26
CA ASP A 24 -1.47 -13.28 -0.85
C ASP A 24 -0.92 -14.72 -0.98
N GLU A 25 -1.62 -15.66 -0.37
CA GLU A 25 -1.39 -17.09 -0.56
C GLU A 25 -1.61 -17.49 -2.03
N GLY A 26 -0.81 -18.41 -2.54
CA GLY A 26 -0.89 -18.91 -3.92
C GLY A 26 0.25 -18.47 -4.85
N GLU A 27 0.90 -17.32 -4.60
CA GLU A 27 2.00 -16.80 -5.43
C GLU A 27 3.37 -16.77 -4.72
N ASN A 28 3.53 -17.50 -3.62
CA ASN A 28 4.68 -17.39 -2.74
C ASN A 28 6.04 -17.57 -3.44
N ASP A 29 6.18 -18.66 -4.19
CA ASP A 29 7.46 -18.98 -4.81
C ASP A 29 7.82 -18.05 -5.97
N SER A 30 6.81 -17.56 -6.71
CA SER A 30 7.04 -16.62 -7.81
C SER A 30 7.44 -15.25 -7.27
N VAL A 31 6.68 -14.70 -6.31
CA VAL A 31 6.96 -13.38 -5.73
C VAL A 31 8.29 -13.39 -5.00
N ARG A 32 8.56 -14.37 -4.13
CA ARG A 32 9.85 -14.47 -3.43
C ARG A 32 11.02 -14.58 -4.40
N ARG A 33 10.90 -15.39 -5.45
CA ARG A 33 11.96 -15.52 -6.47
C ARG A 33 12.20 -14.19 -7.17
N LEU A 34 11.14 -13.49 -7.57
CA LEU A 34 11.23 -12.21 -8.28
C LEU A 34 11.83 -11.12 -7.40
N VAL A 35 11.35 -10.96 -6.16
CA VAL A 35 11.87 -9.97 -5.21
C VAL A 35 13.33 -10.24 -4.87
N ARG A 36 13.70 -11.49 -4.55
CA ARG A 36 15.09 -11.86 -4.23
C ARG A 36 16.03 -11.74 -5.42
N LYS A 37 15.53 -11.94 -6.64
CA LYS A 37 16.28 -11.64 -7.87
C LYS A 37 16.47 -10.13 -8.00
N ALA A 38 15.41 -9.34 -7.84
CA ALA A 38 15.47 -7.90 -7.99
C ALA A 38 16.40 -7.21 -6.98
N ARG A 39 16.42 -7.68 -5.73
CA ARG A 39 17.36 -7.20 -4.70
C ARG A 39 18.83 -7.32 -5.08
N ARG A 40 19.18 -8.21 -6.02
CA ARG A 40 20.56 -8.51 -6.44
C ARG A 40 20.87 -8.09 -7.88
N PHE A 41 19.92 -8.31 -8.79
CA PHE A 41 20.14 -8.28 -10.23
C PHE A 41 19.00 -7.59 -10.99
N LEU A 42 18.27 -6.67 -10.34
CA LEU A 42 17.28 -5.88 -11.08
C LEU A 42 17.97 -5.03 -12.14
N THR A 43 17.45 -5.04 -13.35
CA THR A 43 17.95 -4.23 -14.46
C THR A 43 17.00 -3.07 -14.75
N ALA A 44 17.53 -1.98 -15.27
CA ALA A 44 16.75 -0.83 -15.75
C ALA A 44 17.31 -0.33 -17.09
N GLY A 45 16.46 0.31 -17.90
CA GLY A 45 16.88 0.94 -19.15
C GLY A 45 17.63 2.25 -18.90
N SER A 46 18.68 2.51 -19.67
CA SER A 46 19.39 3.80 -19.65
C SER A 46 18.56 4.89 -20.33
N ALA A 47 18.38 6.03 -19.64
CA ALA A 47 17.77 7.23 -20.21
C ALA A 47 18.69 7.97 -21.20
N PHE A 48 20.00 7.68 -21.19
CA PHE A 48 21.02 8.37 -21.99
C PHE A 48 21.42 7.59 -23.25
N GLY A 49 20.65 6.55 -23.63
CA GLY A 49 21.05 5.57 -24.63
C GLY A 49 22.10 4.58 -24.08
N GLY A 50 22.34 3.48 -24.81
CA GLY A 50 23.44 2.54 -24.50
C GLY A 50 23.07 1.23 -23.79
N GLY A 51 21.78 0.88 -23.65
CA GLY A 51 21.36 -0.45 -23.18
C GLY A 51 20.82 -0.49 -21.75
N THR A 52 20.89 -1.67 -21.12
CA THR A 52 20.41 -1.92 -19.76
C THR A 52 21.57 -1.88 -18.76
N PHE A 53 21.30 -1.38 -17.56
CA PHE A 53 22.25 -1.40 -16.44
C PHE A 53 21.63 -2.10 -15.23
N THR A 54 22.48 -2.60 -14.33
CA THR A 54 22.03 -3.24 -13.09
C THR A 54 21.78 -2.19 -12.03
N ASN A 55 20.58 -2.21 -11.45
CA ASN A 55 20.14 -1.32 -10.39
C ASN A 55 19.43 -2.13 -9.27
N PRO A 56 20.19 -2.76 -8.36
CA PRO A 56 19.63 -3.69 -7.37
C PRO A 56 18.68 -2.99 -6.39
N ALA A 57 17.53 -3.60 -6.14
CA ALA A 57 16.50 -3.06 -5.26
C ALA A 57 16.80 -3.31 -3.76
N ARG A 58 17.84 -2.66 -3.23
CA ARG A 58 18.42 -2.96 -1.90
C ARG A 58 17.46 -2.70 -0.74
N LEU A 59 16.57 -1.73 -0.89
CA LEU A 59 15.61 -1.30 0.13
C LEU A 59 14.28 -2.07 0.07
N LEU A 60 14.15 -3.06 -0.82
CA LEU A 60 13.00 -3.95 -0.84
C LEU A 60 13.27 -5.17 0.05
N VAL A 61 12.28 -5.54 0.86
CA VAL A 61 12.29 -6.73 1.72
C VAL A 61 11.05 -7.56 1.41
N ASP A 62 11.21 -8.87 1.19
CA ASP A 62 10.08 -9.81 1.04
C ASP A 62 9.59 -10.31 2.41
N ASP A 63 8.27 -10.39 2.59
CA ASP A 63 7.67 -11.15 3.69
C ASP A 63 7.85 -12.67 3.44
N PRO A 64 8.49 -13.42 4.34
CA PRO A 64 8.65 -14.85 4.17
C PRO A 64 7.33 -15.65 4.36
N ILE A 65 6.30 -15.04 4.93
CA ILE A 65 5.07 -15.72 5.32
C ILE A 65 3.92 -15.26 4.40
N PRO A 66 3.51 -16.07 3.41
CA PRO A 66 2.24 -15.81 2.72
C PRO A 66 1.11 -15.87 3.74
N ARG A 67 0.22 -14.88 3.69
CA ARG A 67 -1.02 -14.90 4.46
C ARG A 67 -2.18 -14.75 3.53
N ARG A 68 -3.25 -15.47 3.84
CA ARG A 68 -4.55 -15.24 3.26
C ARG A 68 -4.95 -13.78 3.48
N SER A 69 -5.43 -13.14 2.43
CA SER A 69 -5.89 -11.75 2.49
C SER A 69 -6.91 -11.52 3.59
N GLU A 70 -7.79 -12.48 3.88
CA GLU A 70 -8.80 -12.35 4.96
C GLU A 70 -8.17 -12.29 6.36
N GLN A 71 -6.96 -12.83 6.54
CA GLN A 71 -6.25 -12.87 7.82
C GLN A 71 -5.20 -11.77 7.95
N SER A 72 -5.09 -10.88 6.96
CA SER A 72 -4.08 -9.82 6.92
C SER A 72 -4.53 -8.55 7.66
N TYR A 73 -5.01 -8.71 8.89
CA TYR A 73 -5.64 -7.64 9.69
C TYR A 73 -4.78 -6.39 9.84
N PHE A 74 -3.45 -6.54 9.96
CA PHE A 74 -2.56 -5.38 10.05
C PHE A 74 -2.62 -4.50 8.80
N ILE A 75 -2.60 -5.12 7.61
CA ILE A 75 -2.68 -4.39 6.34
C ILE A 75 -4.07 -3.77 6.18
N GLN A 76 -5.13 -4.52 6.50
CA GLN A 76 -6.50 -4.02 6.46
C GLN A 76 -6.71 -2.80 7.39
N LEU A 77 -6.13 -2.81 8.59
CA LEU A 77 -6.18 -1.67 9.51
C LEU A 77 -5.38 -0.48 8.97
N ALA A 78 -4.21 -0.71 8.37
CA ALA A 78 -3.42 0.34 7.74
C ALA A 78 -4.20 0.98 6.57
N ASP A 79 -4.89 0.18 5.76
CA ASP A 79 -5.75 0.65 4.68
C ASP A 79 -6.92 1.48 5.20
N LEU A 80 -7.54 1.09 6.32
CA LEU A 80 -8.60 1.88 6.95
C LEU A 80 -8.09 3.24 7.44
N VAL A 81 -6.89 3.31 8.01
CA VAL A 81 -6.26 4.58 8.42
C VAL A 81 -5.94 5.44 7.19
N ALA A 82 -5.35 4.87 6.16
CA ALA A 82 -5.05 5.56 4.91
C ALA A 82 -6.32 6.08 4.23
N TYR A 83 -7.38 5.27 4.23
CA TYR A 83 -8.69 5.64 3.72
C TYR A 83 -9.31 6.80 4.50
N ALA A 84 -9.29 6.75 5.84
CA ALA A 84 -9.77 7.85 6.67
C ALA A 84 -9.01 9.15 6.41
N ALA A 85 -7.67 9.09 6.29
CA ALA A 85 -6.83 10.24 5.95
C ALA A 85 -7.13 10.77 4.53
N PHE A 86 -7.28 9.90 3.54
CA PHE A 86 -7.67 10.30 2.18
C PHE A 86 -9.03 11.00 2.16
N ARG A 87 -9.98 10.49 2.95
CA ARG A 87 -11.31 11.09 3.11
C ARG A 87 -11.30 12.36 3.94
N SER A 88 -10.26 12.69 4.70
CA SER A 88 -10.17 14.02 5.33
C SER A 88 -9.76 15.12 4.35
N VAL A 89 -9.29 14.74 3.16
CA VAL A 89 -8.83 15.65 2.10
C VAL A 89 -9.75 15.65 0.87
N ILE A 90 -10.40 14.51 0.56
CA ILE A 90 -11.23 14.36 -0.64
C ILE A 90 -12.66 13.94 -0.29
N ALA A 91 -13.63 14.63 -0.89
CA ALA A 91 -15.05 14.50 -0.56
C ALA A 91 -15.58 13.12 -0.97
N PRO A 92 -16.46 12.50 -0.15
CA PRO A 92 -17.11 11.25 -0.51
C PRO A 92 -18.02 11.42 -1.72
N SER A 93 -18.01 10.43 -2.62
CA SER A 93 -19.02 10.29 -3.67
C SER A 93 -20.22 9.48 -3.14
N SER A 94 -21.27 9.38 -3.95
CA SER A 94 -22.43 8.52 -3.65
C SER A 94 -22.07 7.04 -3.49
N ALA A 95 -20.91 6.60 -3.97
CA ALA A 95 -20.46 5.20 -3.93
C ALA A 95 -19.71 4.82 -2.64
N ILE A 96 -19.62 5.71 -1.64
CA ILE A 96 -18.83 5.46 -0.41
C ILE A 96 -19.22 4.16 0.30
N GLY A 97 -20.51 3.86 0.39
CA GLY A 97 -21.02 2.67 1.06
C GLY A 97 -20.65 1.35 0.38
N THR A 98 -20.22 1.38 -0.88
CA THR A 98 -19.73 0.20 -1.61
C THR A 98 -18.27 -0.11 -1.25
N ILE A 99 -17.49 0.90 -0.86
CA ILE A 99 -16.05 0.77 -0.59
C ILE A 99 -15.84 0.42 0.88
N CYS A 100 -16.42 1.19 1.79
CA CYS A 100 -16.28 1.02 3.22
C CYS A 100 -17.66 1.29 3.85
N PRO A 101 -18.49 0.26 4.06
CA PRO A 101 -19.83 0.44 4.57
C PRO A 101 -19.82 0.86 6.05
N GLN A 102 -20.92 1.45 6.49
CA GLN A 102 -21.00 2.10 7.81
C GLN A 102 -20.82 1.11 8.97
N ASP A 103 -21.30 -0.12 8.79
CA ASP A 103 -21.15 -1.23 9.73
C ASP A 103 -19.68 -1.55 10.05
N MET A 104 -18.78 -1.48 9.06
CA MET A 104 -17.35 -1.67 9.25
C MET A 104 -16.77 -0.74 10.32
N TRP A 105 -17.24 0.51 10.39
CA TRP A 105 -16.81 1.44 11.43
C TRP A 105 -17.45 1.18 12.79
N LEU A 106 -18.68 0.67 12.80
CA LEU A 106 -19.36 0.29 14.03
C LEU A 106 -18.66 -0.90 14.70
N GLU A 107 -18.20 -1.87 13.91
CA GLU A 107 -17.45 -3.03 14.40
C GLU A 107 -16.08 -2.64 14.99
N ILE A 108 -15.41 -1.63 14.42
CA ILE A 108 -14.17 -1.08 15.01
C ILE A 108 -14.46 -0.39 16.36
N GLY A 109 -15.62 0.25 16.48
CA GLY A 109 -16.11 0.86 17.70
C GLY A 109 -15.13 1.90 18.26
N SER A 110 -14.77 1.75 19.54
CA SER A 110 -13.92 2.69 20.28
C SER A 110 -12.47 2.79 19.77
N ALA A 111 -12.01 1.83 18.97
CA ALA A 111 -10.69 1.90 18.34
C ALA A 111 -10.63 2.92 17.18
N THR A 112 -11.77 3.45 16.75
CA THR A 112 -11.83 4.45 15.69
C THR A 112 -11.26 5.78 16.16
N HIS A 113 -10.20 6.27 15.49
CA HIS A 113 -9.61 7.57 15.80
C HIS A 113 -10.51 8.73 15.34
N THR A 114 -11.48 9.10 16.18
CA THR A 114 -12.56 10.05 15.87
C THR A 114 -12.06 11.44 15.46
N ALA A 115 -10.87 11.85 15.91
CA ALA A 115 -10.29 13.15 15.56
C ALA A 115 -10.14 13.35 14.04
N VAL A 116 -9.89 12.27 13.28
CA VAL A 116 -9.75 12.31 11.81
C VAL A 116 -10.96 11.77 11.06
N SER A 117 -11.87 11.09 11.76
CA SER A 117 -13.01 10.39 11.14
C SER A 117 -14.38 11.06 11.38
N ARG A 118 -14.47 12.08 12.24
CA ARG A 118 -15.71 12.78 12.62
C ARG A 118 -16.19 13.81 11.58
N LEU A 119 -17.49 14.10 11.59
CA LEU A 119 -18.11 15.17 10.82
C LEU A 119 -17.57 16.56 11.23
N VAL A 120 -16.98 17.33 10.31
CA VAL A 120 -16.56 18.73 10.53
C VAL A 120 -17.42 19.68 9.68
N PRO A 121 -18.27 20.55 10.28
CA PRO A 121 -19.30 21.35 9.59
C PRO A 121 -18.81 22.37 8.54
N ARG A 122 -17.50 22.51 8.33
CA ARG A 122 -16.90 23.46 7.36
C ARG A 122 -15.73 22.89 6.56
N ALA A 123 -15.46 21.59 6.67
CA ALA A 123 -14.44 20.97 5.85
C ALA A 123 -15.02 20.71 4.46
N ALA A 124 -14.58 21.49 3.47
CA ALA A 124 -14.59 21.02 2.09
C ALA A 124 -13.87 19.66 2.09
N ALA A 125 -14.55 18.66 1.56
CA ALA A 125 -14.10 17.28 1.50
C ALA A 125 -13.83 16.60 2.86
N GLY A 126 -14.84 15.87 3.35
CA GLY A 126 -14.54 14.64 4.06
C GLY A 126 -15.67 13.98 4.79
N ILE A 127 -15.29 12.98 5.58
CA ILE A 127 -16.05 12.31 6.66
C ILE A 127 -16.55 10.92 6.25
N VAL A 128 -16.16 9.92 7.05
CA VAL A 128 -16.58 8.52 6.89
C VAL A 128 -17.59 8.12 7.97
N LEU A 129 -17.55 8.72 9.16
CA LEU A 129 -18.52 8.45 10.23
C LEU A 129 -19.67 9.46 10.17
N ARG A 130 -20.89 8.97 9.94
CA ARG A 130 -22.13 9.74 10.10
C ARG A 130 -22.64 9.71 11.54
#